data_AF-A0A7S3U3A6-F1
#
_entry.id   AF-A0A7S3U3A6-F1
#
_cell.length_a   1.000
_cell.length_b   1.000
_cell.length_c   1.000
_cell.angle_alpha   90.00
_cell.angle_beta   90.00
_cell.angle_gamma   90.00
#
_symmetry.space_group_name_H-M   'P 1'
#
loop_
_entity.id
_entity.type
_entity.pdbx_description
1 polymer ?
#
loop_
_entity_poly.entity_id
_entity_poly.type
_entity_poly.pdbx_seq_one_letter_code
_entity_poly.pdbx_strand_id
1 'polypeptide(L)'
;YSEQWGGLPDPGDTQTHMSVAVRRAEFEDRLGIEALITDEDRTRFGALDVATLLETATLGITAVDECGQVVGYAALSDAPGRPEVDPAQWPEWFRGIVGEVQLGVTNSAWLALFVCHPAARAEVAENVMRTAFATLPEVDAVLLALPAGRESSFGPLEDAFAPLPTLAEASTPFDVLACPRALFLANLKLRPARVEDYDDLAAIFESESEVLAERYGEFFIAQLIESQDESHKALVAEVDERAIGLMALNAEVDIGELQAAFDLDAFDGLVTADPDLLAAADAALARADTAA
;
A
#
# COMPACT_ATOMS: atom_id res chain seq x y z
N TYR A 1 20.16 52.89 16.83
CA TYR A 1 19.05 53.15 17.76
C TYR A 1 17.79 52.66 17.08
N SER A 2 17.22 51.48 17.32
CA SER A 2 17.16 50.64 18.52
C SER A 2 16.99 49.19 18.06
N GLU A 3 17.77 48.27 18.61
CA GLU A 3 17.51 46.83 18.57
C GLU A 3 16.23 46.53 19.38
N GLN A 4 15.41 45.57 18.93
CA GLN A 4 14.40 44.94 19.77
C GLN A 4 14.53 43.43 19.67
N TRP A 5 14.77 42.87 20.85
CA TRP A 5 15.13 41.52 21.21
C TRP A 5 14.13 40.46 20.76
N GLY A 6 14.68 39.30 20.38
CA GLY A 6 13.93 38.07 20.15
C GLY A 6 13.19 37.61 21.41
N GLY A 7 11.94 37.23 21.22
CA GLY A 7 11.18 36.50 22.22
C GLY A 7 11.75 35.11 22.41
N LEU A 8 12.10 34.78 23.65
CA LEU A 8 12.31 33.41 24.09
C LEU A 8 11.02 32.61 23.85
N PRO A 9 11.09 31.37 23.34
CA PRO A 9 9.93 30.50 23.31
C PRO A 9 9.49 30.16 24.75
N ASP A 10 8.18 30.18 24.96
CA ASP A 10 7.47 29.85 26.20
C ASP A 10 7.78 28.39 26.61
N PRO A 11 8.18 28.08 27.86
CA PRO A 11 8.57 26.72 28.25
C PRO A 11 7.37 25.79 28.54
N GLY A 12 6.25 25.98 27.83
CA GLY A 12 4.96 25.34 28.09
C GLY A 12 4.51 24.28 27.08
N ASP A 13 5.03 24.29 25.84
CA ASP A 13 4.61 23.36 24.78
C ASP A 13 5.79 22.52 24.28
N THR A 14 6.39 21.73 25.17
CA THR A 14 7.02 20.48 24.73
C THR A 14 5.90 19.46 24.59
N GLN A 15 5.19 19.51 23.46
CA GLN A 15 4.40 18.37 23.00
C GLN A 15 5.41 17.25 22.77
N THR A 16 5.52 16.32 23.73
CA THR A 16 6.39 15.16 23.60
C THR A 16 5.92 14.39 22.38
N HIS A 17 6.56 14.61 21.24
CA HIS A 17 6.29 13.87 20.02
C HIS A 17 6.73 12.43 20.29
N MET A 18 5.75 11.56 20.51
CA MET A 18 6.01 10.16 20.77
C MET A 18 6.29 9.51 19.42
N SER A 19 7.56 9.30 19.08
CA SER A 19 7.92 8.67 17.82
C SER A 19 7.34 7.26 17.73
N VAL A 20 6.58 7.01 16.67
CA VAL A 20 5.94 5.73 16.39
C VAL A 20 6.59 5.09 15.17
N ALA A 21 6.97 3.83 15.29
CA ALA A 21 7.32 2.98 14.16
C ALA A 21 6.19 2.00 13.87
N VAL A 22 5.96 1.68 12.60
CA VAL A 22 4.95 0.68 12.19
C VAL A 22 5.61 -0.49 11.48
N ARG A 23 5.09 -1.68 11.72
CA ARG A 23 5.53 -2.91 11.06
C ARG A 23 4.36 -3.85 10.84
N ARG A 24 4.57 -4.89 10.02
CA ARG A 24 3.62 -5.99 9.92
C ARG A 24 3.40 -6.60 11.31
N ALA A 25 2.15 -6.87 11.63
CA ALA A 25 1.78 -7.43 12.92
C ALA A 25 2.28 -8.87 13.06
N GLU A 26 2.66 -9.20 14.28
CA GLU A 26 3.12 -10.53 14.66
C GLU A 26 2.21 -11.10 15.77
N PHE A 27 2.18 -12.43 15.90
CA PHE A 27 1.34 -13.06 16.91
C PHE A 27 1.73 -12.65 18.35
N GLU A 28 2.99 -12.28 18.57
CA GLU A 28 3.49 -11.79 19.86
C GLU A 28 2.87 -10.44 20.28
N ASP A 29 2.37 -9.65 19.32
CA ASP A 29 1.74 -8.36 19.60
C ASP A 29 0.38 -8.49 20.31
N ARG A 30 -0.21 -9.70 20.30
CA ARG A 30 -1.57 -10.00 20.77
C ARG A 30 -1.91 -9.36 22.11
N LEU A 31 -1.05 -9.53 23.12
CA LEU A 31 -1.32 -9.01 24.47
C LEU A 31 -1.30 -7.49 24.52
N GLY A 32 -0.39 -6.86 23.76
CA GLY A 32 -0.32 -5.40 23.65
C GLY A 32 -1.55 -4.84 22.96
N ILE A 33 -2.00 -5.48 21.88
CA ILE A 33 -3.23 -5.11 21.16
C ILE A 33 -4.47 -5.27 22.05
N GLU A 34 -4.59 -6.42 22.74
CA GLU A 34 -5.71 -6.69 23.65
C GLU A 34 -5.81 -5.64 24.77
N ALA A 35 -4.67 -5.13 25.26
CA ALA A 35 -4.63 -4.09 26.29
C ALA A 35 -5.10 -2.71 25.81
N LEU A 36 -5.07 -2.45 24.49
CA LEU A 36 -5.54 -1.19 23.90
C LEU A 36 -7.04 -1.19 23.59
N ILE A 37 -7.68 -2.36 23.54
CA ILE A 37 -9.11 -2.48 23.18
C ILE A 37 -9.98 -1.95 24.31
N THR A 38 -10.85 -1.01 23.96
CA THR A 38 -11.87 -0.46 24.86
C THR A 38 -13.25 -1.05 24.60
N ASP A 39 -14.20 -0.81 25.51
CA ASP A 39 -15.61 -1.18 25.30
C ASP A 39 -16.23 -0.45 24.12
N GLU A 40 -15.74 0.76 23.81
CA GLU A 40 -16.15 1.51 22.62
C GLU A 40 -15.74 0.78 21.35
N ASP A 41 -14.52 0.26 21.30
CA ASP A 41 -14.01 -0.49 20.13
C ASP A 41 -14.80 -1.77 19.90
N ARG A 42 -15.14 -2.50 20.97
CA ARG A 42 -16.03 -3.68 20.90
C ARG A 42 -17.43 -3.32 20.41
N THR A 43 -17.91 -2.16 20.81
CA THR A 43 -19.20 -1.63 20.39
C THR A 43 -19.18 -1.15 18.94
N ARG A 44 -18.01 -0.72 18.44
CA ARG A 44 -17.78 -0.24 17.08
C ARG A 44 -17.56 -1.40 16.12
N PHE A 45 -16.56 -2.24 16.36
CA PHE A 45 -16.13 -3.32 15.47
C PHE A 45 -16.84 -4.66 15.74
N GLY A 46 -17.53 -4.80 16.87
CA GLY A 46 -18.29 -6.01 17.22
C GLY A 46 -17.48 -6.98 18.10
N ALA A 47 -17.75 -8.28 17.95
CA ALA A 47 -17.03 -9.30 18.69
C ALA A 47 -15.57 -9.41 18.19
N LEU A 48 -14.64 -8.88 19.00
CA LEU A 48 -13.22 -8.85 18.68
C LEU A 48 -12.49 -10.04 19.29
N ASP A 49 -11.88 -10.86 18.42
CA ASP A 49 -10.85 -11.83 18.78
C ASP A 49 -9.54 -11.46 18.08
N VAL A 50 -8.59 -10.95 18.85
CA VAL A 50 -7.29 -10.48 18.34
C VAL A 50 -6.48 -11.63 17.74
N ALA A 51 -6.58 -12.85 18.29
CA ALA A 51 -5.85 -14.00 17.74
C ALA A 51 -6.34 -14.30 16.33
N THR A 52 -7.66 -14.41 16.15
CA THR A 52 -8.26 -14.60 14.83
C THR A 52 -7.87 -13.48 13.88
N LEU A 53 -7.95 -12.21 14.30
CA LEU A 53 -7.58 -11.07 13.44
C LEU A 53 -6.11 -11.11 12.99
N LEU A 54 -5.19 -11.46 13.88
CA LEU A 54 -3.77 -11.60 13.54
C LEU A 54 -3.50 -12.72 12.54
N GLU A 55 -4.32 -13.78 12.55
CA GLU A 55 -4.19 -14.93 11.65
C GLU A 55 -4.89 -14.71 10.30
N THR A 56 -6.05 -14.06 10.28
CA THR A 56 -6.93 -14.02 9.11
C THR A 56 -6.98 -12.68 8.38
N ALA A 57 -6.49 -11.59 8.99
CA ALA A 57 -6.47 -10.29 8.31
C ALA A 57 -5.55 -10.36 7.08
N THR A 58 -6.01 -9.79 5.97
CA THR A 58 -5.20 -9.61 4.75
C THR A 58 -3.91 -8.84 5.07
N LEU A 59 -4.05 -7.80 5.90
CA LEU A 59 -2.93 -7.02 6.40
C LEU A 59 -3.18 -6.56 7.85
N GLY A 60 -2.34 -7.05 8.76
CA GLY A 60 -2.23 -6.52 10.12
C GLY A 60 -1.01 -5.60 10.25
N ILE A 61 -1.19 -4.42 10.84
CA ILE A 61 -0.12 -3.44 11.07
C ILE A 61 -0.10 -3.11 12.56
N THR A 62 1.06 -3.31 13.18
CA THR A 62 1.30 -2.94 14.58
C THR A 62 2.14 -1.67 14.62
N ALA A 63 1.70 -0.70 15.43
CA ALA A 63 2.44 0.50 15.77
C ALA A 63 3.12 0.31 17.13
N VAL A 64 4.42 0.57 17.18
CA VAL A 64 5.24 0.46 18.39
C VAL A 64 5.94 1.78 18.70
N ASP A 65 6.16 2.01 20.00
CA ASP A 65 6.94 3.16 20.47
C ASP A 65 8.46 2.90 20.42
N GLU A 66 9.25 3.86 20.86
CA GLU A 66 10.71 3.77 20.94
C GLU A 66 11.21 2.61 21.83
N CYS A 67 10.38 2.12 22.76
CA CYS A 67 10.70 0.98 23.62
C CYS A 67 10.23 -0.35 23.02
N GLY A 68 9.63 -0.35 21.84
CA GLY A 68 9.03 -1.51 21.19
C GLY A 68 7.69 -1.93 21.82
N GLN A 69 7.06 -1.11 22.65
CA GLN A 69 5.75 -1.39 23.20
C GLN A 69 4.67 -1.11 22.17
N VAL A 70 3.65 -1.97 22.11
CA VAL A 70 2.52 -1.79 21.21
C VAL A 70 1.69 -0.59 21.65
N VAL A 71 1.60 0.41 20.77
CA VAL A 71 0.82 1.64 20.97
C VAL A 71 -0.31 1.80 19.96
N GLY A 72 -0.40 0.90 18.99
CA GLY A 72 -1.54 0.85 18.08
C GLY A 72 -1.54 -0.37 17.19
N TYR A 73 -2.68 -0.63 16.59
CA TYR A 73 -2.88 -1.74 15.68
C TYR A 73 -4.02 -1.47 14.73
N ALA A 74 -3.89 -1.93 13.48
CA ALA A 74 -4.98 -2.02 12.54
C ALA A 74 -5.00 -3.37 11.83
N ALA A 75 -6.21 -3.88 11.60
CA ALA A 75 -6.48 -5.05 10.80
C ALA A 75 -7.30 -4.66 9.57
N LEU A 76 -6.79 -5.00 8.39
CA LEU A 76 -7.48 -4.87 7.12
C LEU A 76 -7.85 -6.25 6.58
N SER A 77 -9.09 -6.38 6.13
CA SER A 77 -9.66 -7.61 5.59
C SER A 77 -10.24 -7.39 4.19
N ASP A 78 -10.44 -8.47 3.45
CA ASP A 78 -11.06 -8.49 2.11
C ASP A 78 -12.60 -8.44 2.14
N ALA A 79 -13.20 -8.51 3.33
CA ALA A 79 -14.64 -8.45 3.56
C ALA A 79 -14.96 -7.64 4.83
N PRO A 80 -16.17 -7.05 4.95
CA PRO A 80 -16.60 -6.40 6.18
C PRO A 80 -16.65 -7.46 7.28
N GLY A 81 -15.86 -7.28 8.35
CA GLY A 81 -15.79 -8.20 9.50
C GLY A 81 -17.05 -8.23 10.38
N ARG A 82 -18.23 -8.13 9.76
CA ARG A 82 -19.55 -8.10 10.38
C ARG A 82 -20.19 -9.49 10.28
N PRO A 83 -20.64 -10.08 11.39
CA PRO A 83 -21.31 -11.39 11.35
C PRO A 83 -22.62 -11.38 10.56
N GLU A 84 -23.23 -10.21 10.36
CA GLU A 84 -24.45 -10.02 9.57
C GLU A 84 -24.20 -10.06 8.06
N VAL A 85 -22.95 -9.99 7.61
CA VAL A 85 -22.58 -9.94 6.19
C VAL A 85 -21.84 -11.23 5.83
N ASP A 86 -22.34 -11.94 4.82
CA ASP A 86 -21.63 -13.07 4.24
C ASP A 86 -20.39 -12.55 3.49
N PRO A 87 -19.16 -12.95 3.86
CA PRO A 87 -17.94 -12.55 3.16
C PRO A 87 -17.96 -12.85 1.65
N ALA A 88 -18.69 -13.87 1.21
CA ALA A 88 -18.79 -14.19 -0.22
C ALA A 88 -19.76 -13.28 -0.99
N GLN A 89 -20.68 -12.60 -0.29
CA GLN A 89 -21.76 -11.79 -0.89
C GLN A 89 -21.69 -10.31 -0.47
N TRP A 90 -20.60 -9.91 0.20
CA TRP A 90 -20.44 -8.53 0.62
C TRP A 90 -20.49 -7.53 -0.54
N PRO A 91 -20.02 -7.81 -1.78
CA PRO A 91 -20.10 -6.84 -2.86
C PRO A 91 -21.54 -6.48 -3.23
N GLU A 92 -22.44 -7.46 -3.27
CA GLU A 92 -23.87 -7.27 -3.50
C GLU A 92 -24.51 -6.50 -2.35
N TRP A 93 -24.18 -6.86 -1.10
CA TRP A 93 -24.62 -6.14 0.09
C TRP A 93 -24.18 -4.67 0.06
N PHE A 94 -22.91 -4.42 -0.25
CA PHE A 94 -22.33 -3.07 -0.34
C PHE A 94 -23.01 -2.24 -1.43
N ARG A 95 -23.18 -2.79 -2.65
CA ARG A 95 -23.94 -2.11 -3.73
C ARG A 95 -25.39 -1.82 -3.34
N GLY A 96 -26.00 -2.69 -2.53
CA GLY A 96 -27.33 -2.46 -1.98
C GLY A 96 -27.42 -1.26 -1.02
N ILE A 97 -26.30 -0.85 -0.42
CA ILE A 97 -26.22 0.30 0.48
C ILE A 97 -25.88 1.57 -0.29
N VAL A 98 -24.79 1.57 -1.06
CA VAL A 98 -24.22 2.78 -1.65
C VAL A 98 -24.56 2.98 -3.13
N GLY A 99 -25.20 2.00 -3.76
CA GLY A 99 -25.50 2.00 -5.19
C GLY A 99 -24.29 1.69 -6.06
N GLU A 100 -24.25 2.28 -7.26
CA GLU A 100 -23.12 2.14 -8.17
C GLU A 100 -21.96 3.05 -7.75
N VAL A 101 -20.92 2.44 -7.19
CA VAL A 101 -19.66 3.09 -6.79
C VAL A 101 -18.49 2.36 -7.45
N GLN A 102 -17.42 3.08 -7.80
CA GLN A 102 -16.18 2.52 -8.36
C GLN A 102 -15.29 1.86 -7.29
N LEU A 103 -15.89 1.19 -6.31
CA LEU A 103 -15.20 0.47 -5.24
C LEU A 103 -15.77 -0.95 -5.16
N GLY A 104 -14.90 -1.94 -5.00
CA GLY A 104 -15.27 -3.34 -4.92
C GLY A 104 -14.11 -4.22 -4.48
N VAL A 105 -14.24 -5.53 -4.72
CA VAL A 105 -13.30 -6.55 -4.22
C VAL A 105 -11.85 -6.32 -4.63
N THR A 106 -11.62 -5.75 -5.82
CA THR A 106 -10.28 -5.61 -6.38
C THR A 106 -9.54 -4.34 -5.97
N ASN A 107 -10.25 -3.33 -5.45
CA ASN A 107 -9.67 -2.02 -5.16
C ASN A 107 -10.11 -1.42 -3.82
N SER A 108 -10.67 -2.24 -2.94
CA SER A 108 -11.02 -1.81 -1.59
C SER A 108 -10.65 -2.87 -0.56
N ALA A 109 -10.32 -2.41 0.65
CA ALA A 109 -10.09 -3.24 1.82
C ALA A 109 -10.97 -2.75 2.97
N TRP A 110 -11.35 -3.63 3.88
CA TRP A 110 -12.21 -3.31 5.02
C TRP A 110 -11.40 -3.17 6.30
N LEU A 111 -11.56 -2.06 7.01
CA LEU A 111 -10.99 -1.86 8.33
C LEU A 111 -11.77 -2.68 9.37
N ALA A 112 -11.21 -3.82 9.75
CA ALA A 112 -11.80 -4.77 10.68
C ALA A 112 -11.54 -4.41 12.15
N LEU A 113 -10.41 -3.76 12.44
CA LEU A 113 -10.08 -3.22 13.75
C LEU A 113 -9.11 -2.05 13.58
N PHE A 114 -9.26 -1.02 14.39
CA PHE A 114 -8.21 -0.05 14.66
C PHE A 114 -8.25 0.34 16.14
N VAL A 115 -7.12 0.21 16.82
CA VAL A 115 -6.93 0.64 18.21
C VAL A 115 -5.62 1.38 18.35
N CYS A 116 -5.57 2.37 19.24
CA CYS A 116 -4.35 3.12 19.49
C CYS A 116 -4.37 3.78 20.88
N HIS A 117 -3.18 4.02 21.40
CA HIS A 117 -2.99 4.76 22.63
C HIS A 117 -3.41 6.23 22.43
N PRO A 118 -4.19 6.83 23.36
CA PRO A 118 -4.72 8.19 23.20
C PRO A 118 -3.68 9.28 22.92
N ALA A 119 -2.46 9.11 23.42
CA ALA A 119 -1.37 10.07 23.23
C ALA A 119 -0.73 10.01 21.83
N ALA A 120 -0.92 8.91 21.08
CA ALA A 120 -0.25 8.66 19.80
C ALA A 120 -1.24 8.57 18.61
N ARG A 121 -2.51 8.98 18.79
CA ARG A 121 -3.59 8.77 17.80
C ARG A 121 -3.24 9.24 16.39
N ALA A 122 -2.81 10.49 16.24
CA ALA A 122 -2.54 11.09 14.94
C ALA A 122 -1.36 10.40 14.25
N GLU A 123 -0.28 10.13 14.98
CA GLU A 123 0.92 9.51 14.43
C GLU A 123 0.70 8.03 14.07
N VAL A 124 -0.05 7.29 14.90
CA VAL A 124 -0.45 5.91 14.58
C VAL A 124 -1.35 5.89 13.33
N ALA A 125 -2.38 6.74 13.29
CA ALA A 125 -3.29 6.83 12.15
C ALA A 125 -2.56 7.12 10.83
N GLU A 126 -1.72 8.14 10.82
CA GLU A 126 -0.93 8.55 9.66
C GLU A 126 -0.03 7.41 9.17
N ASN A 127 0.80 6.86 10.06
CA ASN A 127 1.77 5.83 9.68
C ASN A 127 1.10 4.52 9.29
N VAL A 128 0.03 4.11 9.97
CA VAL A 128 -0.70 2.87 9.68
C VAL A 128 -1.39 2.96 8.32
N MET A 129 -2.14 4.04 8.06
CA MET A 129 -2.86 4.18 6.78
C MET A 129 -1.90 4.34 5.61
N ARG A 130 -0.84 5.15 5.77
CA ARG A 130 0.22 5.27 4.77
C ARG A 130 0.87 3.92 4.46
N THR A 131 1.18 3.14 5.49
CA THR A 131 1.76 1.79 5.33
C THR A 131 0.79 0.82 4.68
N ALA A 132 -0.50 0.87 5.05
CA ALA A 132 -1.54 0.05 4.43
C ALA A 132 -1.61 0.28 2.92
N PHE A 133 -1.72 1.54 2.49
CA PHE A 133 -1.76 1.87 1.07
C PHE A 133 -0.43 1.59 0.35
N ALA A 134 0.71 1.77 1.02
CA ALA A 134 2.00 1.42 0.43
C ALA A 134 2.15 -0.10 0.21
N THR A 135 1.58 -0.90 1.12
CA THR A 135 1.64 -2.37 1.06
C THR A 135 0.62 -2.97 0.09
N LEU A 136 -0.55 -2.35 -0.06
CA LEU A 136 -1.63 -2.78 -0.94
C LEU A 136 -1.80 -1.78 -2.10
N PRO A 137 -0.97 -1.87 -3.15
CA PRO A 137 -0.98 -0.91 -4.27
C PRO A 137 -2.29 -0.92 -5.07
N GLU A 138 -3.01 -2.04 -5.08
CA GLU A 138 -4.32 -2.19 -5.75
C GLU A 138 -5.46 -1.52 -4.99
N VAL A 139 -5.29 -1.21 -3.71
CA VAL A 139 -6.35 -0.63 -2.88
C VAL A 139 -6.40 0.89 -3.09
N ASP A 140 -7.52 1.35 -3.66
CA ASP A 140 -7.85 2.76 -3.87
C ASP A 140 -8.50 3.39 -2.63
N ALA A 141 -9.21 2.60 -1.83
CA ALA A 141 -9.83 3.08 -0.59
C ALA A 141 -9.95 1.98 0.48
N VAL A 142 -9.80 2.39 1.75
CA VAL A 142 -10.16 1.56 2.89
C VAL A 142 -11.58 1.91 3.31
N LEU A 143 -12.43 0.89 3.45
CA LEU A 143 -13.82 0.97 3.83
C LEU A 143 -14.01 0.65 5.30
N LEU A 144 -14.99 1.29 5.93
CA LEU A 144 -15.38 1.04 7.30
C LEU A 144 -16.91 0.98 7.38
N ALA A 145 -17.45 -0.17 7.75
CA ALA A 145 -18.87 -0.28 8.10
C ALA A 145 -19.03 0.06 9.58
N LEU A 146 -19.93 0.96 9.95
CA LEU A 146 -20.29 1.31 11.33
C LEU A 146 -21.78 1.07 11.57
N PRO A 147 -22.23 0.67 12.77
CA PRO A 147 -23.66 0.58 13.06
C PRO A 147 -24.36 1.94 12.88
N ALA A 148 -25.51 1.93 12.21
CA ALA A 148 -26.24 3.12 11.79
C ALA A 148 -26.66 4.01 12.97
N GLY A 149 -26.63 5.33 12.76
CA GLY A 149 -27.07 6.31 13.76
C GLY A 149 -26.09 6.55 14.90
N ARG A 150 -24.83 6.10 14.75
CA ARG A 150 -23.72 6.50 15.60
C ARG A 150 -22.95 7.64 14.97
N GLU A 151 -22.44 8.53 15.81
CA GLU A 151 -21.46 9.52 15.36
C GLU A 151 -20.25 8.78 14.79
N SER A 152 -19.88 9.18 13.57
CA SER A 152 -18.71 8.68 12.83
C SER A 152 -17.39 9.06 13.48
N SER A 153 -17.39 9.68 14.67
CA SER A 153 -16.20 10.21 15.35
C SER A 153 -15.30 9.04 15.73
N PHE A 154 -14.45 8.67 14.80
CA PHE A 154 -13.29 7.84 15.02
C PHE A 154 -12.13 8.80 15.20
N GLY A 155 -11.95 9.37 16.39
CA GLY A 155 -11.00 10.48 16.60
C GLY A 155 -9.63 10.35 15.91
N PRO A 156 -8.99 9.17 15.83
CA PRO A 156 -7.74 9.00 15.08
C PRO A 156 -7.84 9.14 13.55
N LEU A 157 -8.99 8.82 12.93
CA LEU A 157 -9.21 8.84 11.47
C LEU A 157 -10.47 9.63 11.06
N GLU A 158 -10.96 10.51 11.93
CA GLU A 158 -12.22 11.24 11.73
C GLU A 158 -12.15 12.11 10.47
N ASP A 159 -11.01 12.75 10.25
CA ASP A 159 -10.76 13.56 9.05
C ASP A 159 -10.45 12.71 7.80
N ALA A 160 -10.08 11.44 7.98
CA ALA A 160 -9.67 10.55 6.90
C ALA A 160 -10.83 9.73 6.31
N PHE A 161 -11.87 9.43 7.11
CA PHE A 161 -13.03 8.64 6.68
C PHE A 161 -14.25 9.53 6.43
N ALA A 162 -14.69 9.58 5.18
CA ALA A 162 -15.91 10.26 4.79
C ALA A 162 -17.06 9.25 4.58
N PRO A 163 -18.30 9.57 5.01
CA PRO A 163 -19.46 8.72 4.73
C PRO A 163 -19.73 8.63 3.23
N LEU A 164 -19.98 7.43 2.73
CA LEU A 164 -20.41 7.22 1.36
C LEU A 164 -21.91 7.56 1.22
N PRO A 165 -22.34 8.06 0.04
CA PRO A 165 -23.75 8.28 -0.23
C PRO A 165 -24.53 6.98 -0.05
N THR A 166 -25.53 6.98 0.83
CA THR A 166 -26.40 5.82 1.07
C THR A 166 -27.69 5.99 0.27
N LEU A 167 -28.15 4.90 -0.36
CA LEU A 167 -29.41 4.87 -1.10
C LEU A 167 -30.59 5.13 -0.16
N ALA A 168 -31.51 6.00 -0.55
CA ALA A 168 -32.67 6.37 0.28
C ALA A 168 -33.59 5.18 0.65
N GLU A 169 -33.56 4.12 -0.16
CA GLU A 169 -34.33 2.88 0.05
C GLU A 169 -33.56 1.83 0.87
N ALA A 170 -32.27 2.05 1.14
CA ALA A 170 -31.45 1.12 1.90
C ALA A 170 -31.79 1.23 3.39
N SER A 171 -32.66 0.34 3.86
CA SER A 171 -32.83 0.09 5.29
C SER A 171 -31.69 -0.81 5.79
N THR A 172 -30.48 -0.24 5.89
CA THR A 172 -29.31 -0.94 6.42
C THR A 172 -29.05 -0.59 7.89
N PRO A 173 -28.66 -1.55 8.74
CA PRO A 173 -28.20 -1.27 10.09
C PRO A 173 -26.78 -0.69 10.13
N PHE A 174 -26.18 -0.35 8.98
CA PHE A 174 -24.81 0.16 8.88
C PHE A 174 -24.67 1.38 7.99
N ASP A 175 -23.88 2.34 8.44
CA ASP A 175 -23.30 3.42 7.64
C ASP A 175 -21.92 2.96 7.12
N VAL A 176 -21.62 3.21 5.83
CA VAL A 176 -20.31 2.86 5.26
C VAL A 176 -19.52 4.13 4.99
N LEU A 177 -18.29 4.17 5.49
CA LEU A 177 -17.34 5.25 5.30
C LEU A 177 -16.19 4.75 4.41
N ALA A 178 -15.57 5.68 3.69
CA ALA A 178 -14.42 5.42 2.86
C ALA A 178 -13.28 6.40 3.17
N CYS A 179 -12.07 5.86 3.21
CA CYS A 179 -10.83 6.58 3.30
C CYS A 179 -10.06 6.40 1.98
N PRO A 180 -9.99 7.42 1.11
CA PRO A 180 -9.30 7.29 -0.17
C PRO A 180 -7.77 7.33 0.01
N ARG A 181 -7.08 6.52 -0.80
CA ARG A 181 -5.61 6.43 -0.88
C ARG A 181 -4.94 7.80 -1.03
N ALA A 182 -5.54 8.66 -1.84
CA ALA A 182 -5.03 9.98 -2.19
C ALA A 182 -4.76 10.92 -1.00
N LEU A 183 -5.36 10.65 0.18
CA LEU A 183 -5.07 11.39 1.41
C LEU A 183 -3.68 11.08 1.97
N PHE A 184 -3.16 9.89 1.72
CA PHE A 184 -1.89 9.43 2.29
C PHE A 184 -0.80 9.33 1.21
N LEU A 185 -1.15 8.86 0.02
CA LEU A 185 -0.20 8.68 -1.09
C LEU A 185 -0.69 9.42 -2.32
N ALA A 186 0.20 10.22 -2.91
CA ALA A 186 -0.13 10.95 -4.13
C ALA A 186 -0.45 10.00 -5.29
N ASN A 187 -1.40 10.38 -6.13
CA ASN A 187 -1.73 9.65 -7.34
C ASN A 187 -0.63 9.86 -8.39
N LEU A 188 0.10 8.79 -8.69
CA LEU A 188 1.15 8.82 -9.70
C LEU A 188 0.54 8.80 -11.10
N LYS A 189 0.89 9.78 -11.93
CA LYS A 189 0.61 9.74 -13.36
C LYS A 189 1.85 9.24 -14.09
N LEU A 190 1.71 8.15 -14.84
CA LEU A 190 2.78 7.65 -15.68
C LEU A 190 2.67 8.28 -17.07
N ARG A 191 3.79 8.79 -17.59
CA ARG A 191 3.90 9.29 -18.96
C ARG A 191 5.30 9.08 -19.54
N PRO A 192 5.48 9.17 -20.87
CA PRO A 192 6.81 9.24 -21.46
C PRO A 192 7.63 10.39 -20.87
N ALA A 193 8.90 10.10 -20.59
CA ALA A 193 9.88 11.08 -20.15
C ALA A 193 10.20 12.07 -21.27
N ARG A 194 10.49 13.31 -20.89
CA ARG A 194 10.85 14.42 -21.75
C ARG A 194 12.15 15.03 -21.27
N VAL A 195 12.87 15.70 -22.17
CA VAL A 195 14.16 16.32 -21.83
C VAL A 195 14.03 17.35 -20.70
N GLU A 196 12.88 18.02 -20.60
CA GLU A 196 12.56 18.96 -19.50
C GLU A 196 12.50 18.31 -18.11
N ASP A 197 12.26 16.99 -18.02
CA ASP A 197 12.22 16.26 -16.75
C ASP A 197 13.61 16.07 -16.14
N TYR A 198 14.69 16.37 -16.89
CA TYR A 198 16.06 16.21 -16.41
C TYR A 198 16.32 16.97 -15.11
N ASP A 199 15.87 18.23 -15.02
CA ASP A 199 16.14 19.08 -13.84
C ASP A 199 15.48 18.51 -12.57
N ASP A 200 14.27 17.97 -12.70
CA ASP A 200 13.55 17.34 -11.60
C ASP A 200 14.18 16.02 -11.19
N LEU A 201 14.58 15.20 -12.17
CA LEU A 201 15.14 13.88 -11.93
C LEU A 201 16.58 13.94 -11.42
N ALA A 202 17.41 14.85 -11.92
CA ALA A 202 18.81 14.99 -11.50
C ALA A 202 18.92 15.18 -9.98
N ALA A 203 18.05 16.02 -9.41
CA ALA A 203 17.99 16.24 -7.96
C ALA A 203 17.71 14.95 -7.16
N ILE A 204 16.88 14.04 -7.70
CA ILE A 204 16.55 12.76 -7.07
C ILE A 204 17.73 11.79 -7.14
N PHE A 205 18.41 11.72 -8.29
CA PHE A 205 19.55 10.83 -8.45
C PHE A 205 20.77 11.29 -7.62
N GLU A 206 20.99 12.60 -7.53
CA GLU A 206 22.03 13.19 -6.70
C GLU A 206 21.78 12.94 -5.20
N SER A 207 20.52 12.91 -4.74
CA SER A 207 20.21 12.62 -3.34
C SER A 207 20.37 11.14 -2.98
N GLU A 208 20.13 10.23 -3.92
CA GLU A 208 20.09 8.79 -3.66
C GLU A 208 21.39 8.03 -4.03
N SER A 209 22.22 8.55 -4.95
CA SER A 209 23.44 7.82 -5.34
C SER A 209 24.51 8.69 -6.01
N GLU A 210 25.59 8.99 -5.27
CA GLU A 210 26.82 9.55 -5.85
C GLU A 210 27.46 8.58 -6.88
N VAL A 211 27.29 7.27 -6.68
CA VAL A 211 27.91 6.20 -7.50
C VAL A 211 27.36 6.15 -8.94
N LEU A 212 26.08 6.46 -9.14
CA LEU A 212 25.48 6.45 -10.47
C LEU A 212 26.03 7.57 -11.36
N ALA A 213 26.20 8.77 -10.80
CA ALA A 213 26.81 9.90 -11.51
C ALA A 213 28.28 9.62 -11.87
N GLU A 214 29.05 9.00 -10.98
CA GLU A 214 30.43 8.60 -11.26
C GLU A 214 30.54 7.54 -12.37
N ARG A 215 29.63 6.57 -12.39
CA ARG A 215 29.69 5.43 -13.32
C ARG A 215 29.16 5.76 -14.71
N TYR A 216 28.10 6.56 -14.80
CA TYR A 216 27.39 6.82 -16.06
C TYR A 216 27.49 8.27 -16.54
N GLY A 217 28.04 9.17 -15.71
CA GLY A 217 28.23 10.58 -16.03
C GLY A 217 27.01 11.46 -15.71
N GLU A 218 27.25 12.77 -15.51
CA GLU A 218 26.23 13.77 -15.09
C GLU A 218 25.04 13.92 -16.05
N PHE A 219 25.18 13.48 -17.30
CA PHE A 219 24.16 13.60 -18.34
C PHE A 219 23.50 12.28 -18.74
N PHE A 220 23.71 11.20 -17.98
CA PHE A 220 23.20 9.89 -18.37
C PHE A 220 21.67 9.87 -18.48
N ILE A 221 20.97 10.61 -17.61
CA ILE A 221 19.50 10.71 -17.61
C ILE A 221 19.02 11.36 -18.91
N ALA A 222 19.63 12.47 -19.31
CA ALA A 222 19.29 13.15 -20.56
C ALA A 222 19.52 12.22 -21.77
N GLN A 223 20.65 11.51 -21.80
CA GLN A 223 20.93 10.53 -22.86
C GLN A 223 19.89 9.41 -22.89
N LEU A 224 19.49 8.87 -21.74
CA LEU A 224 18.49 7.81 -21.63
C LEU A 224 17.10 8.26 -22.10
N ILE A 225 16.75 9.52 -21.83
CA ILE A 225 15.49 10.13 -22.31
C ILE A 225 15.56 10.43 -23.81
N GLU A 226 16.70 10.89 -24.33
CA GLU A 226 16.90 11.21 -25.75
C GLU A 226 17.00 9.97 -26.62
N SER A 227 17.59 8.87 -26.12
CA SER A 227 17.84 7.64 -26.89
C SER A 227 16.66 6.67 -26.91
N GLN A 228 15.43 7.15 -26.67
CA GLN A 228 14.24 6.31 -26.72
C GLN A 228 13.94 5.87 -28.17
N ASP A 229 13.73 4.58 -28.37
CA ASP A 229 13.39 3.97 -29.66
C ASP A 229 12.31 2.89 -29.48
N GLU A 230 12.17 1.95 -30.41
CA GLU A 230 11.17 0.89 -30.31
C GLU A 230 11.47 -0.13 -29.19
N SER A 231 12.73 -0.33 -28.83
CA SER A 231 13.16 -1.26 -27.78
C SER A 231 13.46 -0.57 -26.45
N HIS A 232 13.76 0.73 -26.44
CA HIS A 232 14.11 1.49 -25.24
C HIS A 232 13.09 2.59 -24.98
N LYS A 233 12.45 2.56 -23.81
CA LYS A 233 11.48 3.59 -23.38
C LYS A 233 11.86 4.13 -22.02
N ALA A 234 11.65 5.43 -21.84
CA ALA A 234 11.80 6.09 -20.56
C ALA A 234 10.44 6.65 -20.14
N LEU A 235 9.97 6.27 -18.96
CA LEU A 235 8.74 6.75 -18.36
C LEU A 235 9.06 7.54 -17.09
N VAL A 236 8.29 8.58 -16.83
CA VAL A 236 8.33 9.28 -15.54
C VAL A 236 7.05 9.05 -14.76
N ALA A 237 7.20 9.00 -13.44
CA ALA A 237 6.09 9.15 -12.50
C ALA A 237 5.97 10.64 -12.16
N GLU A 238 4.80 11.22 -12.40
CA GLU A 238 4.50 12.63 -12.19
C GLU A 238 3.50 12.82 -11.05
N VAL A 239 3.77 13.81 -10.20
CA VAL A 239 2.86 14.34 -9.17
C VAL A 239 2.90 15.86 -9.26
N ASP A 240 1.72 16.50 -9.33
CA ASP A 240 1.59 17.96 -9.44
C ASP A 240 2.49 18.59 -10.51
N GLU A 241 2.51 17.98 -11.71
CA GLU A 241 3.30 18.40 -12.88
C GLU A 241 4.83 18.30 -12.70
N ARG A 242 5.30 17.71 -11.59
CA ARG A 242 6.72 17.48 -11.29
C ARG A 242 7.07 16.00 -11.48
N ALA A 243 8.18 15.72 -12.16
CA ALA A 243 8.70 14.35 -12.24
C ALA A 243 9.30 13.93 -10.89
N ILE A 244 8.86 12.80 -10.34
CA ILE A 244 9.31 12.28 -9.03
C ILE A 244 9.91 10.87 -9.11
N GLY A 245 10.04 10.33 -10.31
CA GLY A 245 10.64 9.03 -10.53
C GLY A 245 10.83 8.75 -12.02
N LEU A 246 11.81 7.90 -12.33
CA LEU A 246 12.18 7.50 -13.69
C LEU A 246 12.16 5.97 -13.77
N MET A 247 11.58 5.44 -14.84
CA MET A 247 11.63 4.04 -15.20
C MET A 247 12.18 3.91 -16.61
N ALA A 248 13.33 3.25 -16.73
CA ALA A 248 13.94 2.89 -18.01
C ALA A 248 13.57 1.45 -18.35
N LEU A 249 12.96 1.25 -19.51
CA LEU A 249 12.50 -0.05 -20.00
C LEU A 249 13.30 -0.42 -21.25
N ASN A 250 13.79 -1.66 -21.29
CA ASN A 250 14.42 -2.25 -22.46
C ASN A 250 13.65 -3.52 -22.86
N ALA A 251 13.38 -3.68 -24.15
CA ALA A 251 12.80 -4.90 -24.73
C ALA A 251 13.85 -6.01 -24.90
N GLU A 252 15.13 -5.67 -24.94
CA GLU A 252 16.24 -6.63 -24.96
C GLU A 252 16.53 -7.11 -23.54
N VAL A 253 16.27 -8.39 -23.29
CA VAL A 253 16.55 -9.07 -22.02
C VAL A 253 17.79 -9.93 -22.20
N ASP A 254 18.82 -9.70 -21.39
CA ASP A 254 19.99 -10.58 -21.34
C ASP A 254 19.68 -11.82 -20.50
N ILE A 255 19.15 -12.85 -21.16
CA ILE A 255 18.81 -14.12 -20.54
C ILE A 255 20.07 -14.79 -19.94
N GLY A 256 21.24 -14.61 -20.55
CA GLY A 256 22.48 -15.23 -20.08
C GLY A 256 22.94 -14.67 -18.74
N GLU A 257 22.85 -13.36 -18.54
CA GLU A 257 23.14 -12.73 -17.25
C GLU A 257 22.14 -13.17 -16.17
N LEU A 258 20.85 -13.24 -16.52
CA LEU A 258 19.81 -13.72 -15.60
C LEU A 258 20.06 -15.17 -15.16
N GLN A 259 20.40 -16.06 -16.10
CA GLN A 259 20.74 -17.47 -15.82
C GLN A 259 22.00 -17.61 -14.96
N ALA A 260 22.96 -16.69 -15.10
CA ALA A 260 24.17 -16.71 -14.27
C ALA A 260 23.93 -16.16 -12.85
N ALA A 261 22.97 -15.25 -12.69
CA ALA A 261 22.69 -14.56 -11.44
C ALA A 261 21.60 -15.20 -10.57
N PHE A 262 20.66 -15.94 -11.17
CA PHE A 262 19.49 -16.49 -10.51
C PHE A 262 19.32 -18.00 -10.76
N ASP A 263 18.72 -18.70 -9.81
CA ASP A 263 18.28 -20.09 -10.00
C ASP A 263 16.95 -20.08 -10.76
N LEU A 264 17.03 -20.39 -12.05
CA LEU A 264 15.92 -20.32 -13.00
C LEU A 264 15.48 -21.71 -13.50
N ASP A 265 15.94 -22.78 -12.84
CA ASP A 265 15.64 -24.16 -13.27
C ASP A 265 14.13 -24.45 -13.28
N ALA A 266 13.39 -23.92 -12.29
CA ALA A 266 11.92 -24.06 -12.22
C ALA A 266 11.16 -23.34 -13.35
N PHE A 267 11.86 -22.48 -14.11
CA PHE A 267 11.32 -21.70 -15.23
C PHE A 267 12.01 -22.04 -16.55
N ASP A 268 12.64 -23.22 -16.65
CA ASP A 268 13.37 -23.69 -17.84
C ASP A 268 14.42 -22.67 -18.33
N GLY A 269 15.05 -21.95 -17.40
CA GLY A 269 16.03 -20.91 -17.72
C GLY A 269 15.47 -19.72 -18.50
N LEU A 270 14.16 -19.49 -18.47
CA LEU A 270 13.45 -18.45 -19.26
C LEU A 270 13.58 -18.64 -20.78
N VAL A 271 13.87 -19.86 -21.21
CA VAL A 271 13.90 -20.20 -22.63
C VAL A 271 12.58 -20.85 -23.00
N THR A 272 11.84 -20.26 -23.94
CA THR A 272 10.72 -20.97 -24.56
C THR A 272 11.27 -22.14 -25.36
N ALA A 273 10.92 -23.36 -24.96
CA ALA A 273 11.26 -24.54 -25.72
C ALA A 273 10.68 -24.45 -27.14
N ASP A 274 11.54 -24.58 -28.14
CA ASP A 274 11.14 -24.56 -29.55
C ASP A 274 10.16 -25.71 -29.80
N PRO A 275 8.91 -25.43 -30.24
CA PRO A 275 7.87 -26.44 -30.44
C PRO A 275 8.30 -27.56 -31.39
N ASP A 276 9.13 -27.24 -32.40
CA ASP A 276 9.59 -28.22 -33.38
C ASP A 276 10.67 -29.14 -32.80
N LEU A 277 11.53 -28.62 -31.92
CA LEU A 277 12.51 -29.42 -31.17
C LEU A 277 11.82 -30.30 -30.12
N LEU A 278 10.78 -29.80 -29.46
CA LEU A 278 9.99 -30.58 -28.51
C LEU A 278 9.26 -31.74 -29.20
N ALA A 279 8.60 -31.45 -30.33
CA ALA A 279 7.92 -32.46 -31.14
C ALA A 279 8.90 -33.50 -31.71
N ALA A 280 10.11 -33.07 -32.10
CA ALA A 280 11.16 -33.98 -32.57
C ALA A 280 11.71 -34.88 -31.45
N ALA A 281 11.86 -34.35 -30.24
CA ALA A 281 12.28 -35.09 -29.06
C ALA A 281 11.24 -36.14 -28.64
N ASP A 282 9.96 -35.76 -28.58
CA ASP A 282 8.85 -36.68 -28.29
C ASP A 282 8.75 -37.79 -29.33
N ALA A 283 8.88 -37.45 -30.62
CA ALA A 283 8.88 -38.43 -31.69
C ALA A 283 10.11 -39.35 -31.66
N ALA A 284 11.25 -38.89 -31.14
CA ALA A 284 12.44 -39.72 -30.95
C ALA A 284 12.28 -40.68 -29.75
N LEU A 285 11.70 -40.20 -28.64
CA LEU A 285 11.40 -41.01 -27.46
C LEU A 285 10.40 -42.13 -27.78
N ALA A 286 9.31 -41.80 -28.47
CA ALA A 286 8.30 -42.78 -28.88
C ALA A 286 8.85 -43.87 -29.81
N ARG A 287 9.85 -43.54 -30.64
CA ARG A 287 10.57 -44.50 -31.51
C ARG A 287 11.54 -45.38 -30.73
N ALA A 288 12.11 -44.89 -29.64
CA ALA A 288 12.96 -45.69 -28.76
C ALA A 288 12.14 -46.73 -27.98
N ASP A 289 10.94 -46.35 -27.52
CA ASP A 289 10.04 -47.25 -26.77
C ASP A 289 9.37 -48.32 -27.62
N THR A 290 9.23 -48.10 -28.94
CA THR A 290 8.72 -49.12 -29.88
C THR A 290 9.81 -50.04 -30.43
N ALA A 291 11.08 -49.74 -30.18
CA ALA A 291 12.22 -50.55 -30.61
C ALA A 291 12.80 -51.46 -29.50
N ALA A 292 12.24 -51.38 -28.28
CA ALA A 292 12.51 -52.29 -27.15
C ALA A 292 11.45 -53.41 -27.07
#